data_AF-A0A2E8DAY1-F1
#
_entry.id   AF-A0A2E8DAY1-F1
#
_cell.length_a   1.000
_cell.length_b   1.000
_cell.length_c   1.000
_cell.angle_alpha   90.00
_cell.angle_beta   90.00
_cell.angle_gamma   90.00
#
_symmetry.space_group_name_H-M   'P 1'
#
loop_
_entity.id
_entity.type
_entity.pdbx_description
1 polymer ?
#
loop_
_entity_poly.entity_id
_entity_poly.type
_entity_poly.pdbx_seq_one_letter_code
_entity_poly.pdbx_strand_id
1 'polypeptide(L)'
;MKAILRARERGRTHLTCQYCDESIPLWDELEQELASEKYESRVREMEATSRAGIDRESRDLQLEYYAFAIAEETSQKFVPVEDDEFGVQGRIELTDSSGQPSGRCLHL
;
A
#
# COMPACT_ATOMS: atom_id res chain seq x y z
N MET A 1 -14.63 3.13 -24.23
CA MET A 1 -15.52 3.65 -23.16
C MET A 1 -16.64 4.60 -23.61
N LYS A 2 -16.50 5.48 -24.62
CA LYS A 2 -17.56 6.46 -24.97
C LYS A 2 -18.90 5.86 -25.43
N ALA A 3 -18.92 4.68 -26.03
CA ALA A 3 -20.13 4.05 -26.54
C ALA A 3 -21.07 3.54 -25.43
N ILE A 4 -20.50 2.93 -24.37
CA ILE A 4 -21.22 2.43 -23.20
C ILE A 4 -21.85 3.60 -22.42
N LEU A 5 -21.08 4.65 -22.17
CA LEU A 5 -21.56 5.86 -21.50
C LEU A 5 -22.72 6.52 -22.27
N ARG A 6 -22.59 6.68 -23.59
CA ARG A 6 -23.67 7.21 -24.44
C ARG A 6 -24.90 6.29 -24.52
N ALA A 7 -24.71 4.97 -24.45
CA ALA A 7 -25.83 4.03 -24.41
C ALA A 7 -26.60 4.15 -23.09
N ARG A 8 -25.88 4.32 -21.97
CA ARG A 8 -26.45 4.58 -20.65
C ARG A 8 -27.19 5.92 -20.59
N GLU A 9 -26.61 7.00 -21.12
CA GLU A 9 -27.26 8.32 -21.21
C GLU A 9 -28.57 8.27 -22.03
N ARG A 10 -28.65 7.36 -23.00
CA ARG A 10 -29.85 7.12 -23.83
C ARG A 10 -30.82 6.12 -23.21
N GLY A 11 -30.61 5.67 -21.98
CA GLY A 11 -31.48 4.74 -21.27
C GLY A 11 -31.53 3.33 -21.87
N ARG A 12 -30.53 2.92 -22.65
CA ARG A 12 -30.48 1.55 -23.17
C ARG A 12 -30.16 0.58 -22.04
N THR A 13 -30.84 -0.56 -22.02
CA THR A 13 -30.56 -1.65 -21.06
C THR A 13 -29.74 -2.77 -21.67
N HIS A 14 -29.60 -2.79 -23.01
CA HIS A 14 -28.89 -3.82 -23.76
C HIS A 14 -28.05 -3.21 -24.88
N LEU A 15 -26.97 -3.89 -25.25
CA LEU A 15 -26.08 -3.59 -26.36
C LEU A 15 -26.07 -4.76 -27.34
N THR A 16 -26.02 -4.44 -28.63
CA THR A 16 -25.78 -5.45 -29.67
C THR A 16 -24.28 -5.69 -29.80
N CYS A 17 -23.87 -6.96 -29.71
CA CYS A 17 -22.50 -7.36 -29.99
C CYS A 17 -22.18 -7.16 -31.47
N GLN A 18 -21.09 -6.45 -31.80
CA GLN A 18 -20.74 -6.16 -33.19
C GLN A 18 -20.16 -7.38 -33.95
N TYR A 19 -19.94 -8.49 -33.25
CA TYR A 19 -19.30 -9.69 -33.80
C TYR A 19 -20.27 -10.85 -34.00
N CYS A 20 -21.23 -11.02 -33.09
CA CYS A 20 -22.23 -12.09 -33.15
C CYS A 20 -23.68 -11.59 -33.24
N ASP A 21 -23.90 -10.27 -33.27
CA ASP A 21 -25.22 -9.61 -33.30
C ASP A 21 -26.16 -9.98 -32.13
N GLU A 22 -25.63 -10.62 -31.08
CA GLU A 22 -26.39 -10.96 -29.88
C GLU A 22 -26.66 -9.74 -29.00
N SER A 23 -27.78 -9.78 -28.29
CA SER A 23 -28.19 -8.76 -27.31
C SER A 23 -27.58 -9.08 -25.95
N ILE A 24 -26.67 -8.23 -25.48
CA ILE A 24 -25.97 -8.37 -24.20
C ILE A 24 -26.53 -7.30 -23.24
N PRO A 25 -26.83 -7.64 -21.97
CA PRO A 25 -27.21 -6.62 -20.99
C PRO A 25 -26.10 -5.57 -20.85
N LEU A 26 -26.49 -4.29 -20.83
CA LEU A 26 -25.57 -3.17 -20.60
C LEU A 26 -25.04 -3.14 -19.16
N TRP A 27 -25.82 -3.72 -18.25
CA TRP A 27 -25.53 -3.80 -16.82
C TRP A 27 -25.77 -5.23 -16.37
N ASP A 28 -24.71 -6.02 -16.32
CA ASP A 28 -24.76 -7.45 -16.00
C ASP A 28 -24.91 -7.72 -14.49
N GLU A 29 -25.11 -8.98 -14.13
CA GLU A 29 -25.32 -9.40 -12.74
C GLU A 29 -24.11 -9.10 -11.85
N LEU A 30 -22.89 -9.16 -12.40
CA LEU A 30 -21.67 -8.87 -11.65
C LEU A 30 -21.56 -7.37 -11.35
N GLU A 31 -21.87 -6.53 -12.33
CA GLU A 31 -21.90 -5.07 -12.17
C GLU A 31 -22.97 -4.62 -11.18
N GLN A 32 -24.12 -5.32 -11.14
CA GLN A 32 -25.17 -5.11 -10.14
C GLN A 32 -24.71 -5.47 -8.73
N GLU A 33 -24.10 -6.64 -8.56
CA GLU A 33 -23.57 -7.08 -7.28
C GLU A 33 -22.47 -6.13 -6.77
N LEU A 34 -21.53 -5.74 -7.64
CA LEU A 34 -20.44 -4.82 -7.28
C LEU A 34 -20.94 -3.42 -6.92
N ALA A 35 -22.06 -2.97 -7.48
CA ALA A 35 -22.69 -1.71 -7.13
C ALA A 35 -23.64 -1.80 -5.91
N SER A 36 -23.75 -2.96 -5.28
CA SER A 36 -24.57 -3.10 -4.07
C SER A 36 -23.92 -2.43 -2.85
N GLU A 37 -24.73 -1.92 -1.93
CA GLU A 37 -24.27 -1.31 -0.67
C GLU A 37 -23.36 -2.24 0.14
N LYS A 38 -23.60 -3.56 0.05
CA LYS A 38 -22.77 -4.58 0.71
C LYS A 38 -21.34 -4.56 0.20
N TYR A 39 -21.16 -4.55 -1.12
CA TYR A 39 -19.82 -4.51 -1.72
C TYR A 39 -19.18 -3.14 -1.53
N GLU A 40 -19.94 -2.03 -1.64
CA GLU A 40 -19.42 -0.71 -1.32
C GLU A 40 -18.88 -0.62 0.12
N SER A 41 -19.65 -1.12 1.10
CA SER A 41 -19.21 -1.14 2.50
C SER A 41 -17.94 -1.97 2.69
N ARG A 42 -17.87 -3.13 2.03
CA ARG A 42 -16.70 -4.01 2.10
C ARG A 42 -15.46 -3.36 1.48
N VAL A 43 -15.62 -2.69 0.35
CA VAL A 43 -14.52 -1.95 -0.30
C VAL A 43 -14.02 -0.83 0.62
N ARG A 44 -14.92 -0.06 1.24
CA ARG A 44 -14.53 1.00 2.18
C ARG A 44 -13.78 0.46 3.40
N GLU A 45 -14.22 -0.67 3.95
CA GLU A 45 -13.54 -1.33 5.07
C GLU A 45 -12.13 -1.82 4.68
N MET A 46 -12.02 -2.44 3.50
CA MET A 46 -10.72 -2.85 2.95
C MET A 46 -9.81 -1.65 2.73
N GLU A 47 -10.29 -0.57 2.11
CA GLU A 47 -9.54 0.67 1.91
C GLU A 47 -9.08 1.28 3.22
N ALA A 48 -9.95 1.35 4.24
CA ALA A 48 -9.61 1.88 5.55
C ALA A 48 -8.51 1.05 6.24
N THR A 49 -8.63 -0.28 6.17
CA THR A 49 -7.65 -1.22 6.75
C THR A 49 -6.31 -1.12 6.04
N SER A 50 -6.32 -1.13 4.70
CA SER A 50 -5.11 -0.99 3.89
C SER A 50 -4.43 0.35 4.12
N ARG A 51 -5.20 1.45 4.20
CA ARG A 51 -4.65 2.78 4.49
C ARG A 51 -4.00 2.83 5.86
N ALA A 52 -4.64 2.24 6.88
CA ALA A 52 -4.06 2.17 8.21
C ALA A 52 -2.74 1.36 8.25
N GLY A 53 -2.63 0.29 7.45
CA GLY A 53 -1.40 -0.48 7.27
C GLY A 53 -0.30 0.35 6.61
N ILE A 54 -0.60 0.96 5.46
CA ILE A 54 0.35 1.80 4.71
C ILE A 54 0.82 3.00 5.55
N ASP A 55 -0.07 3.65 6.29
CA ASP A 55 0.28 4.78 7.18
C ASP A 55 1.18 4.36 8.35
N ARG A 56 1.16 3.08 8.74
CA ARG A 56 2.07 2.52 9.75
C ARG A 56 3.43 2.24 9.12
N GLU A 57 3.44 1.46 8.03
CA GLU A 57 4.67 1.13 7.28
C GLU A 57 5.44 2.38 6.87
N SER A 58 4.73 3.42 6.39
CA SER A 58 5.36 4.70 6.03
C SER A 58 6.00 5.41 7.22
N ARG A 59 5.43 5.30 8.42
CA ARG A 59 6.00 5.90 9.64
C ARG A 59 7.21 5.12 10.12
N ASP A 60 7.14 3.80 10.09
CA ASP A 60 8.25 2.94 10.50
C ASP A 60 9.46 3.15 9.57
N LEU A 61 9.24 3.20 8.26
CA LEU A 61 10.28 3.52 7.28
C LEU A 61 10.90 4.91 7.54
N GLN A 62 10.07 5.92 7.83
CA GLN A 62 10.57 7.26 8.16
C GLN A 62 11.45 7.26 9.41
N LEU A 63 11.02 6.55 10.46
CA LEU A 63 11.77 6.42 11.71
C LEU A 63 13.09 5.67 11.51
N GLU A 64 13.10 4.62 10.69
CA GLU A 64 14.32 3.89 10.33
C GLU A 64 15.33 4.81 9.63
N TYR A 65 14.87 5.61 8.65
CA TYR A 65 15.73 6.59 7.99
C TYR A 65 16.27 7.66 8.96
N TYR A 66 15.49 8.07 9.96
CA TYR A 66 16.00 8.96 11.01
C TYR A 66 17.08 8.28 11.85
N ALA A 67 16.93 7.00 12.19
CA ALA A 67 17.95 6.25 12.91
C ALA A 67 19.26 6.16 12.10
N PHE A 68 19.15 5.89 10.79
CA PHE A 68 20.30 5.95 9.87
C PHE A 68 20.97 7.33 9.89
N ALA A 69 20.20 8.40 9.73
CA ALA A 69 20.73 9.75 9.68
C ALA A 69 21.50 10.13 10.96
N ILE A 70 20.92 9.84 12.14
CA ILE A 70 21.56 10.14 13.44
C ILE A 70 22.85 9.31 13.63
N ALA A 71 22.83 8.03 13.26
CA ALA A 71 24.02 7.19 13.35
C ALA A 71 25.14 7.76 12.45
N GLU A 72 24.84 8.07 11.20
CA GLU A 72 25.80 8.63 10.24
C GLU A 72 26.33 10.01 10.69
N GLU A 73 25.47 10.89 11.21
CA GLU A 73 25.88 12.20 11.77
C GLU A 73 26.91 12.06 12.90
N THR A 74 26.82 10.96 13.66
CA THR A 74 27.76 10.65 14.74
C THR A 74 28.90 9.73 14.30
N SER A 75 29.05 9.50 12.99
CA SER A 75 30.01 8.55 12.38
C SER A 75 29.85 7.11 12.84
N GLN A 76 28.70 6.76 13.41
CA GLN A 76 28.33 5.41 13.84
C GLN A 76 27.52 4.73 12.73
N LYS A 77 27.30 3.42 12.86
CA LYS A 77 26.59 2.65 11.83
C LYS A 77 25.33 2.03 12.40
N PHE A 78 24.18 2.36 11.82
CA PHE A 78 22.93 1.66 12.11
C PHE A 78 22.79 0.40 11.24
N VAL A 79 22.34 -0.69 11.85
CA VAL A 79 22.07 -1.98 11.20
C VAL A 79 20.67 -2.43 11.59
N PRO A 80 19.70 -2.42 10.65
CA PRO A 80 18.35 -2.89 10.93
C PRO A 80 18.34 -4.41 11.16
N VAL A 81 17.38 -4.89 11.94
CA VAL A 81 17.13 -6.32 12.16
C VAL A 81 15.91 -6.72 11.33
N GLU A 82 15.98 -7.85 10.62
CA GLU A 82 14.95 -8.29 9.67
C GLU A 82 13.65 -8.83 10.32
N ASP A 83 13.51 -8.75 11.65
CA ASP A 83 12.39 -9.33 12.40
C ASP A 83 11.60 -8.20 13.11
N ASP A 84 10.58 -7.66 12.44
CA ASP A 84 9.87 -6.44 12.83
C ASP A 84 8.39 -6.68 13.14
N GLU A 85 8.06 -7.61 14.04
CA GLU A 85 6.67 -7.72 14.52
C GLU A 85 6.18 -6.40 15.19
N PHE A 86 7.11 -5.54 15.68
CA PHE A 86 6.79 -4.29 16.37
C PHE A 86 7.84 -3.19 16.14
N GLY A 87 7.59 -2.30 15.17
CA GLY A 87 8.30 -1.02 15.00
C GLY A 87 9.76 -1.13 14.52
N VAL A 88 10.49 -0.03 14.56
CA VAL A 88 11.91 0.02 14.12
C VAL A 88 12.80 -0.68 15.13
N GLN A 89 13.35 -1.82 14.75
CA GLN A 89 14.37 -2.54 15.53
C GLN A 89 15.72 -2.52 14.83
N GLY A 90 16.77 -2.38 15.62
CA GLY A 90 18.10 -2.31 15.04
C GLY A 90 19.20 -2.27 16.08
N ARG A 91 20.43 -2.22 15.57
CA ARG A 91 21.61 -1.97 16.41
C ARG A 91 22.44 -0.84 15.84
N ILE A 92 22.98 -0.01 16.73
CA ILE A 92 24.02 0.96 16.38
C ILE A 92 25.37 0.32 16.71
N GLU A 93 26.14 -0.01 15.67
CA GLU A 93 27.54 -0.42 15.76
C GLU A 93 28.39 0.81 16.05
N LEU A 94 29.04 0.82 17.22
CA LEU A 94 29.89 1.92 17.60
C LEU A 94 31.22 1.84 16.88
N THR A 95 31.67 2.93 16.28
CA THR A 95 32.93 3.07 15.56
C THR A 95 33.93 3.90 16.36
N ASP A 96 35.22 3.68 16.10
CA ASP A 96 36.28 4.54 16.60
C ASP A 96 36.48 5.78 15.70
N SER A 97 37.45 6.63 16.06
CA SER A 97 37.78 7.85 15.31
C SER A 97 38.29 7.60 13.88
N SER A 98 38.60 6.35 13.52
CA SER A 98 38.99 5.93 12.17
C SER A 98 37.84 5.29 11.39
N GLY A 99 36.63 5.27 11.97
CA GLY A 99 35.45 4.64 11.38
C GLY A 99 35.46 3.12 11.48
N GLN A 100 36.37 2.52 12.25
CA GLN A 100 36.44 1.07 12.42
C GLN A 100 35.49 0.61 13.54
N PRO A 101 34.83 -0.55 13.41
CA PRO A 101 33.96 -1.06 14.45
C PRO A 101 34.72 -1.29 15.77
N SER A 102 34.22 -0.70 16.84
CA SER A 102 34.76 -0.88 18.20
C SER A 102 34.39 -2.22 18.84
N GLY A 103 33.53 -3.02 18.17
CA GLY A 103 32.95 -4.25 18.70
C GLY A 103 31.85 -4.04 19.74
N ARG A 104 31.47 -2.78 20.03
CA ARG A 104 30.37 -2.43 20.94
C ARG A 104 29.12 -2.08 20.14
N CYS A 105 27.96 -2.45 20.66
CA CYS A 105 26.67 -2.15 20.05
C CYS A 105 25.67 -1.60 21.07
N LEU A 106 24.80 -0.72 20.60
CA LEU A 106 23.56 -0.35 21.28
C LEU A 106 22.40 -1.02 20.54
N HIS A 107 21.42 -1.52 21.29
CA HIS A 107 20.22 -2.16 20.75
C HIS A 107 19.03 -1.23 20.93
N LEU A 108 18.20 -1.15 19.90
CA LEU A 108 16.96 -0.38 19.83
C LEU A 108 15.80 -1.34 19.61
#